data_AF-A0A8W8IWG0-F1
#
_entry.id   AF-A0A8W8IWG0-F1
#
_cell.length_a   1.000
_cell.length_b   1.000
_cell.length_c   1.000
_cell.angle_alpha   90.00
_cell.angle_beta   90.00
_cell.angle_gamma   90.00
#
_symmetry.space_group_name_H-M   'P 1'
#
loop_
_entity.id
_entity.type
_entity.pdbx_description
1 polymer ?
#
loop_
_entity_poly.entity_id
_entity_poly.type
_entity_poly.pdbx_seq_one_letter_code
_entity_poly.pdbx_strand_id
1 'polypeptide(L)'
;CIDRMVTRRDSVPSKLKSDLGELENLLKGGKKLKPGERDFMERVLKDLEKAFPASGLGVSEEEKVQIVRALGERKGHWFKCPNGHPYVIGDCGGATIESRCPECNATIGGGSHQLRRDNQFAGEMDGAQFPAWSEQANLLNYQGF
;
A
#
# COMPACT_ATOMS: atom_id res chain seq x y z
N CYS A 1 3.00 -17.37 -22.23
CA CYS A 1 2.04 -16.26 -22.31
C CYS A 1 2.51 -15.19 -21.34
N ILE A 2 3.34 -14.27 -21.83
CA ILE A 2 3.98 -13.22 -21.04
C ILE A 2 3.10 -12.00 -21.25
N ASP A 3 2.16 -11.74 -20.36
CA ASP A 3 1.40 -10.50 -20.45
C ASP A 3 0.97 -10.00 -19.08
N ARG A 4 1.00 -8.68 -18.94
CA ARG A 4 0.55 -7.86 -17.81
C ARG A 4 1.45 -7.76 -16.56
N MET A 5 2.65 -7.21 -16.76
CA MET A 5 3.30 -6.32 -15.76
C MET A 5 2.70 -4.89 -15.77
N VAL A 6 1.41 -4.74 -16.07
CA VAL A 6 0.77 -3.43 -16.20
C VAL A 6 0.02 -3.13 -14.91
N THR A 7 0.69 -2.59 -13.88
CA THR A 7 -0.06 -1.95 -12.77
C THR A 7 0.60 -0.77 -12.08
N ARG A 8 1.90 -0.43 -12.26
CA ARG A 8 2.44 0.85 -11.70
C ARG A 8 3.50 1.57 -12.52
N ARG A 9 4.14 0.90 -13.49
CA ARG A 9 5.22 1.52 -14.29
C ARG A 9 4.72 2.35 -15.48
N ASP A 10 3.56 2.00 -16.03
CA ASP A 10 3.02 2.65 -17.24
C ASP A 10 2.23 3.92 -16.92
N SER A 11 1.86 4.13 -15.65
CA SER A 11 1.18 5.32 -15.15
C SER A 11 2.15 6.40 -14.63
N VAL A 12 3.47 6.16 -14.66
CA VAL A 12 4.47 7.16 -14.26
C VAL A 12 4.54 8.24 -15.35
N PRO A 13 4.30 9.52 -15.04
CA PRO A 13 4.42 10.60 -16.02
C PRO A 13 5.78 10.53 -16.72
N SER A 14 5.80 10.68 -18.05
CA SER A 14 7.02 10.58 -18.86
C SER A 14 8.14 11.49 -18.35
N LYS A 15 7.77 12.68 -17.87
CA LYS A 15 8.66 13.64 -17.22
C LYS A 15 9.27 13.11 -15.91
N LEU A 16 8.50 12.43 -15.07
CA LEU A 16 9.01 11.86 -13.82
C LEU A 16 10.01 10.73 -14.10
N LYS A 17 9.78 9.96 -15.17
CA LYS A 17 10.69 8.91 -15.63
C LYS A 17 12.02 9.47 -16.15
N SER A 18 12.00 10.58 -16.91
CA SER A 18 13.24 11.25 -17.34
C SER A 18 13.99 11.85 -16.15
N ASP A 19 13.28 12.52 -15.25
CA ASP A 19 13.86 13.19 -14.08
C ASP A 19 14.53 12.17 -13.13
N LEU A 20 13.95 10.96 -12.97
CA LEU A 20 14.55 9.85 -12.23
C LEU A 20 15.87 9.37 -12.85
N GLY A 21 15.95 9.28 -14.18
CA GLY A 21 17.16 8.85 -14.87
C GLY A 21 18.30 9.88 -14.73
N GLU A 22 17.95 11.16 -14.77
CA GLU A 22 18.90 12.26 -14.52
C GLU A 22 19.40 12.25 -13.08
N LEU A 23 18.49 12.06 -12.11
CA LEU A 23 18.83 11.91 -10.70
C LEU A 23 19.77 10.72 -10.45
N GLU A 24 19.50 9.58 -11.08
CA GLU A 24 20.35 8.38 -10.94
C GLU A 24 21.77 8.63 -11.46
N ASN A 25 21.92 9.28 -12.62
CA ASN A 25 23.22 9.63 -13.18
C ASN A 25 24.00 10.60 -12.27
N LEU A 26 23.28 11.55 -11.67
CA LEU A 26 23.84 12.55 -10.77
C LEU A 26 24.35 11.92 -9.47
N LEU A 27 23.57 10.99 -8.88
CA LEU A 27 23.98 10.24 -7.68
C LEU A 27 25.14 9.28 -7.96
N LYS A 28 25.16 8.62 -9.12
CA LYS A 28 26.28 7.74 -9.54
C LYS A 28 27.59 8.49 -9.77
N GLY A 29 27.52 9.80 -10.02
CA GLY A 29 28.70 10.63 -10.27
C GLY A 29 29.62 10.81 -9.06
N GLY A 30 29.14 10.57 -7.82
CA GLY A 30 29.95 10.65 -6.59
C GLY A 30 30.52 12.04 -6.27
N LYS A 31 30.08 13.09 -6.97
CA LYS A 31 30.55 14.47 -6.81
C LYS A 31 29.74 15.21 -5.76
N LYS A 32 30.32 16.25 -5.19
CA LYS A 32 29.61 17.15 -4.27
C LYS A 32 28.50 17.90 -5.01
N LEU A 33 27.28 17.79 -4.49
CA LEU A 33 26.09 18.43 -5.05
C LEU A 33 26.20 19.96 -5.02
N LYS A 34 26.02 20.57 -6.19
CA LYS A 34 25.88 22.02 -6.37
C LYS A 34 24.50 22.49 -5.91
N PRO A 35 24.31 23.78 -5.57
CA PRO A 35 23.01 24.30 -5.12
C PRO A 35 21.85 23.96 -6.07
N GLY A 36 21.99 24.22 -7.37
CA GLY A 36 20.92 23.91 -8.34
C GLY A 36 20.63 22.40 -8.53
N GLU A 37 21.60 21.53 -8.23
CA GLU A 37 21.38 20.08 -8.25
C GLU A 37 20.56 19.64 -7.04
N ARG A 38 20.72 20.31 -5.88
CA ARG A 38 19.89 20.06 -4.69
C ARG A 38 18.44 20.45 -4.92
N ASP A 39 18.21 21.62 -5.51
CA ASP A 39 16.84 22.09 -5.84
C ASP A 39 16.14 21.13 -6.81
N PHE A 40 16.89 20.59 -7.78
CA PHE A 40 16.39 19.56 -8.69
C PHE A 40 16.01 18.28 -7.92
N MET A 41 16.89 17.79 -7.05
CA MET A 41 16.63 16.60 -6.23
C MET A 41 15.37 16.78 -5.37
N GLU A 42 15.24 17.90 -4.67
CA GLU A 42 14.07 18.18 -3.82
C GLU A 42 12.78 18.22 -4.64
N ARG A 43 12.81 18.81 -5.82
CA ARG A 43 11.66 18.83 -6.74
C ARG A 43 11.26 17.42 -7.17
N VAL A 44 12.23 16.59 -7.59
CA VAL A 44 11.96 15.22 -8.03
C VAL A 44 11.41 14.37 -6.88
N LEU A 45 11.94 14.53 -5.67
CA LEU A 45 11.41 13.85 -4.48
C LEU A 45 9.96 14.26 -4.17
N LYS A 46 9.63 15.56 -4.24
CA LYS A 46 8.25 16.03 -4.08
C LYS A 46 7.31 15.49 -5.17
N ASP A 47 7.77 15.45 -6.41
CA ASP A 47 6.99 14.89 -7.52
C ASP A 47 6.76 13.38 -7.33
N LEU A 48 7.74 12.65 -6.77
CA LEU A 48 7.60 11.25 -6.38
C LEU A 48 6.60 11.06 -5.24
N GLU A 49 6.67 11.87 -4.18
CA GLU A 49 5.70 11.81 -3.07
C GLU A 49 4.28 12.08 -3.56
N LYS A 50 4.11 13.02 -4.49
CA LYS A 50 2.80 13.34 -5.08
C LYS A 50 2.29 12.21 -5.98
N ALA A 51 3.17 11.61 -6.77
CA ALA A 51 2.81 10.51 -7.67
C ALA A 51 2.62 9.18 -6.90
N PHE A 52 3.30 9.02 -5.77
CA PHE A 52 3.33 7.82 -4.95
C PHE A 52 3.29 8.20 -3.47
N PRO A 53 2.10 8.53 -2.93
CA PRO A 53 1.99 8.89 -1.52
C PRO A 53 2.54 7.77 -0.63
N ALA A 54 3.09 8.13 0.54
CA ALA A 54 3.74 7.22 1.49
C ALA A 54 2.84 6.06 1.93
N SER A 55 1.53 6.21 1.77
CA SER A 55 0.54 5.15 1.91
C SER A 55 0.79 3.93 1.02
N GLY A 56 1.46 4.10 -0.12
CA GLY A 56 1.62 3.07 -1.14
C GLY A 56 0.30 2.73 -1.88
N LEU A 57 -0.80 3.42 -1.56
CA LEU A 57 -2.14 3.11 -2.04
C LEU A 57 -2.69 4.13 -3.04
N GLY A 58 -1.97 5.24 -3.29
CA GLY A 58 -2.44 6.29 -4.20
C GLY A 58 -3.59 7.14 -3.63
N VAL A 59 -3.84 7.03 -2.32
CA VAL A 59 -4.87 7.75 -1.57
C VAL A 59 -4.17 8.68 -0.57
N SER A 60 -4.68 9.91 -0.43
CA SER A 60 -4.18 10.88 0.57
C SER A 60 -4.52 10.42 2.00
N GLU A 61 -3.84 10.97 3.00
CA GLU A 61 -4.16 10.64 4.40
C GLU A 61 -5.58 11.12 4.78
N GLU A 62 -6.02 12.26 4.25
CA GLU A 62 -7.39 12.75 4.45
C GLU A 62 -8.41 11.79 3.83
N GLU A 63 -8.19 11.36 2.59
CA GLU A 63 -9.07 10.42 1.90
C GLU A 63 -9.12 9.06 2.62
N LYS A 64 -7.97 8.55 3.09
CA LYS A 64 -7.92 7.34 3.93
C LYS A 64 -8.80 7.47 5.16
N VAL A 65 -8.67 8.58 5.89
CA VAL A 65 -9.47 8.82 7.10
C VAL A 65 -10.96 8.84 6.77
N GLN A 66 -11.37 9.46 5.65
CA GLN A 66 -12.76 9.45 5.22
C GLN A 66 -13.24 8.03 4.86
N ILE A 67 -12.44 7.26 4.13
CA ILE A 67 -12.77 5.89 3.73
C ILE A 67 -12.94 4.98 4.96
N VAL A 68 -11.98 5.01 5.89
CA VAL A 68 -12.01 4.22 7.12
C VAL A 68 -13.22 4.56 7.96
N ARG A 69 -13.54 5.86 8.10
CA ARG A 69 -14.74 6.33 8.81
C ARG A 69 -16.03 5.89 8.12
N ALA A 70 -16.07 5.90 6.79
CA ALA A 70 -17.26 5.55 6.02
C ALA A 70 -17.59 4.05 6.08
N LEU A 71 -16.57 3.18 6.08
CA LEU A 71 -16.79 1.73 6.22
C LEU A 71 -17.14 1.30 7.64
N GLY A 72 -16.71 2.07 8.65
CA GLY A 72 -17.16 1.89 10.04
C GLY A 72 -16.70 0.60 10.73
N GLU A 73 -15.80 -0.15 10.09
CA GLU A 73 -15.24 -1.38 10.67
C GLU A 73 -14.27 -1.07 11.82
N ARG A 74 -14.08 -2.06 12.69
CA ARG A 74 -13.05 -2.00 13.73
C ARG A 74 -11.67 -2.06 13.10
N LYS A 75 -10.65 -1.63 13.86
CA LYS A 75 -9.26 -1.75 13.42
C LYS A 75 -8.86 -3.21 13.20
N GLY A 76 -8.03 -3.47 12.20
CA GLY A 76 -7.51 -4.81 11.85
C GLY A 76 -8.25 -5.51 10.72
N HIS A 77 -9.14 -4.81 10.01
CA HIS A 77 -10.00 -5.39 8.95
C HIS A 77 -9.50 -5.12 7.52
N TRP A 78 -8.38 -4.41 7.39
CA TRP A 78 -7.82 -4.00 6.11
C TRP A 78 -6.73 -4.96 5.62
N PHE A 79 -6.81 -5.32 4.33
CA PHE A 79 -5.91 -6.24 3.66
C PHE A 79 -5.54 -5.74 2.26
N LYS A 80 -4.54 -6.36 1.64
CA LYS A 80 -4.07 -6.08 0.29
C LYS A 80 -4.02 -7.36 -0.54
N CYS A 81 -4.40 -7.26 -1.80
CA CYS A 81 -4.18 -8.33 -2.77
C CYS A 81 -2.67 -8.48 -3.08
N PRO A 82 -2.25 -9.51 -3.84
CA PRO A 82 -0.83 -9.70 -4.20
C PRO A 82 -0.21 -8.51 -4.95
N ASN A 83 -1.04 -7.67 -5.57
CA ASN A 83 -0.62 -6.46 -6.30
C ASN A 83 -0.71 -5.18 -5.46
N GLY A 84 -1.10 -5.27 -4.18
CA GLY A 84 -1.11 -4.15 -3.26
C GLY A 84 -2.39 -3.29 -3.25
N HIS A 85 -3.47 -3.72 -3.93
CA HIS A 85 -4.75 -3.01 -3.86
C HIS A 85 -5.47 -3.32 -2.53
N PRO A 86 -5.93 -2.29 -1.80
CA PRO A 86 -6.54 -2.46 -0.50
C PRO A 86 -7.96 -3.01 -0.62
N TYR A 87 -8.35 -3.88 0.29
CA TYR A 87 -9.71 -4.36 0.45
C TYR A 87 -10.01 -4.64 1.92
N VAL A 88 -11.28 -4.77 2.26
CA VAL A 88 -11.75 -5.02 3.63
C VAL A 88 -12.36 -6.40 3.73
N ILE A 89 -12.07 -7.09 4.83
CA ILE A 89 -12.79 -8.27 5.27
C ILE A 89 -13.70 -7.84 6.43
N GLY A 90 -15.00 -7.88 6.21
CA GLY A 90 -16.00 -7.49 7.22
C GLY A 90 -16.18 -8.55 8.32
N ASP A 91 -17.29 -8.43 9.06
CA ASP A 91 -17.70 -9.35 10.12
C ASP A 91 -16.68 -9.47 11.26
N CYS A 92 -16.03 -10.64 11.40
CA CYS A 92 -15.02 -10.89 12.42
C CYS A 92 -13.59 -10.49 11.99
N GLY A 93 -13.42 -10.00 10.76
CA GLY A 93 -12.12 -9.63 10.19
C GLY A 93 -11.23 -10.83 9.80
N GLY A 94 -11.75 -12.06 9.89
CA GLY A 94 -11.06 -13.28 9.45
C GLY A 94 -11.54 -13.74 8.07
N ALA A 95 -10.61 -14.12 7.20
CA ALA A 95 -10.94 -14.51 5.83
C ALA A 95 -11.65 -15.88 5.77
N THR A 96 -12.93 -15.90 5.37
CA THR A 96 -13.75 -17.12 5.28
C THR A 96 -14.13 -17.49 3.85
N ILE A 97 -14.06 -16.53 2.93
CA ILE A 97 -14.43 -16.67 1.54
C ILE A 97 -13.35 -16.04 0.65
N GLU A 98 -13.16 -16.60 -0.54
CA GLU A 98 -12.33 -16.00 -1.59
C GLU A 98 -13.18 -15.20 -2.59
N SER A 99 -12.61 -14.12 -3.12
CA SER A 99 -13.21 -13.28 -4.14
C SER A 99 -12.15 -12.77 -5.14
N ARG A 100 -12.54 -11.85 -6.02
CA ARG A 100 -11.67 -11.21 -7.01
C ARG A 100 -11.43 -9.75 -6.65
N CYS A 101 -10.16 -9.34 -6.71
CA CYS A 101 -9.80 -7.93 -6.59
C CYS A 101 -10.47 -7.13 -7.72
N PRO A 102 -11.21 -6.05 -7.42
CA PRO A 102 -11.92 -5.27 -8.45
C PRO A 102 -10.98 -4.54 -9.41
N GLU A 103 -9.72 -4.30 -9.02
CA GLU A 103 -8.74 -3.58 -9.83
C GLU A 103 -7.91 -4.49 -10.73
N CYS A 104 -7.38 -5.59 -10.20
CA CYS A 104 -6.45 -6.47 -10.93
C CYS A 104 -6.93 -7.90 -11.13
N ASN A 105 -8.12 -8.25 -10.65
CA ASN A 105 -8.71 -9.59 -10.72
C ASN A 105 -7.89 -10.72 -10.04
N ALA A 106 -6.86 -10.38 -9.27
CA ALA A 106 -6.14 -11.33 -8.42
C ALA A 106 -7.09 -11.91 -7.36
N THR A 107 -6.84 -13.16 -6.93
CA THR A 107 -7.63 -13.79 -5.87
C THR A 107 -7.38 -13.10 -4.53
N ILE A 108 -8.45 -12.74 -3.83
CA ILE A 108 -8.42 -12.10 -2.52
C ILE A 108 -9.20 -12.90 -1.49
N GLY A 109 -8.99 -12.62 -0.20
CA GLY A 109 -9.67 -13.29 0.91
C GLY A 109 -8.94 -14.54 1.37
N GLY A 110 -9.69 -15.63 1.61
CA GLY A 110 -9.16 -16.87 2.16
C GLY A 110 -10.26 -17.78 2.68
N GLY A 111 -9.91 -18.70 3.58
CA GLY A 111 -10.85 -19.69 4.10
C GLY A 111 -10.50 -20.07 5.53
N SER A 112 -11.49 -20.54 6.29
CA SER A 112 -11.30 -20.97 7.69
C SER A 112 -10.64 -19.90 8.58
N HIS A 113 -11.00 -18.63 8.36
CA HIS A 113 -10.40 -17.45 9.00
C HIS A 113 -8.91 -17.27 8.73
N GLN A 114 -8.38 -17.93 7.70
CA GLN A 114 -7.00 -17.81 7.28
C GLN A 114 -6.94 -17.05 5.97
N LEU A 115 -6.27 -15.90 6.02
CA LEU A 115 -5.93 -15.12 4.84
C LEU A 115 -5.07 -15.98 3.91
N ARG A 116 -5.29 -15.84 2.60
CA ARG A 116 -4.37 -16.44 1.62
C ARG A 116 -2.94 -15.93 1.83
N ARG A 117 -1.97 -16.81 1.59
CA ARG A 117 -0.53 -16.52 1.78
C ARG A 117 0.02 -15.45 0.85
N ASP A 118 -0.62 -15.27 -0.32
CA ASP A 118 -0.25 -14.27 -1.32
C ASP A 118 -0.91 -12.91 -1.06
N ASN A 119 -1.80 -12.82 -0.08
CA ASN A 119 -2.45 -11.60 0.38
C ASN A 119 -1.71 -11.05 1.59
N GLN A 120 -1.85 -9.75 1.86
CA GLN A 120 -1.10 -9.07 2.91
C GLN A 120 -2.03 -8.29 3.84
N PHE A 121 -1.64 -8.14 5.11
CA PHE A 121 -2.33 -7.25 6.04
C PHE A 121 -2.02 -5.78 5.69
N ALA A 122 -2.99 -4.88 5.86
CA ALA A 122 -2.91 -3.48 5.48
C ALA A 122 -3.21 -2.54 6.66
N GLY A 123 -2.49 -2.72 7.76
CA GLY A 123 -2.63 -1.91 8.97
C GLY A 123 -2.34 -0.42 8.77
N GLU A 124 -1.70 -0.02 7.67
CA GLU A 124 -1.51 1.39 7.28
C GLU A 124 -2.81 2.15 6.96
N MET A 125 -3.94 1.43 6.84
CA MET A 125 -5.25 2.05 6.64
C MET A 125 -5.85 2.58 7.95
N ASP A 126 -5.79 1.80 9.03
CA ASP A 126 -6.49 2.07 10.29
C ASP A 126 -5.56 2.17 11.52
N GLY A 127 -4.26 1.96 11.32
CA GLY A 127 -3.23 1.94 12.34
C GLY A 127 -3.25 0.69 13.22
N ALA A 128 -3.87 -0.42 12.80
CA ALA A 128 -3.75 -1.69 13.50
C ALA A 128 -2.36 -2.31 13.30
N GLN A 129 -1.81 -2.88 14.38
CA GLN A 129 -0.55 -3.63 14.31
C GLN A 129 -0.76 -5.06 13.82
N PHE A 130 -1.95 -5.62 14.04
CA PHE A 130 -2.29 -7.01 13.70
C PHE A 130 -3.71 -7.09 13.11
N PRO A 131 -4.00 -8.11 12.27
CA PRO A 131 -5.36 -8.40 11.84
C PRO A 131 -6.29 -8.65 13.03
N ALA A 132 -7.55 -8.25 12.90
CA ALA A 132 -8.57 -8.43 13.94
C ALA A 132 -8.73 -9.91 14.33
N TRP A 133 -8.56 -10.81 13.37
CA TRP A 133 -8.49 -12.25 13.58
C TRP A 133 -7.05 -12.76 13.50
N SER A 134 -6.32 -12.70 14.60
CA SER A 134 -4.95 -13.22 14.72
C SER A 134 -4.64 -13.71 16.14
N GLU A 135 -3.67 -14.61 16.28
CA GLU A 135 -3.21 -15.08 17.60
C GLU A 135 -2.70 -13.92 18.45
N GLN A 136 -2.02 -12.95 17.84
CA GLN A 136 -1.53 -11.74 18.48
C GLN A 136 -2.67 -10.85 18.99
N ALA A 137 -3.72 -10.64 18.18
CA ALA A 137 -4.92 -9.91 18.62
C ALA A 137 -5.64 -10.63 19.77
N ASN A 138 -5.71 -11.96 19.71
CA ASN A 138 -6.28 -12.77 20.79
C ASN A 138 -5.48 -12.59 22.09
N LEU A 139 -4.15 -12.72 22.04
CA LEU A 139 -3.28 -12.55 23.21
C LEU A 139 -3.40 -11.15 23.85
N LEU A 140 -3.49 -10.10 23.04
CA LEU A 140 -3.70 -8.73 23.54
C LEU A 140 -5.07 -8.57 24.23
N ASN A 141 -6.11 -9.24 23.73
CA ASN A 141 -7.42 -9.26 24.40
C ASN A 141 -7.39 -10.01 25.75
N TYR A 142 -6.51 -10.99 25.93
CA TYR A 142 -6.37 -11.74 27.20
C TYR A 142 -5.57 -11.01 28.27
N GLN A 143 -4.64 -10.12 27.90
CA GLN A 143 -3.80 -9.38 28.85
C GLN A 143 -4.49 -8.16 29.50
N GLY A 144 -5.76 -7.91 29.16
CA GLY A 144 -6.56 -6.80 29.68
C GLY A 144 -7.42 -7.12 30.91
N PHE A 145 -7.22 -8.27 31.57
CA PHE A 145 -7.88 -8.65 32.83
C PHE A 145 -6.91 -8.59 34.01
#